data_AF-A0A1J5P205-F1
#
_entry.id   AF-A0A1J5P205-F1
#
_cell.length_a   1.000
_cell.length_b   1.000
_cell.length_c   1.000
_cell.angle_alpha   90.00
_cell.angle_beta   90.00
_cell.angle_gamma   90.00
#
_symmetry.space_group_name_H-M   'P 1'
#
loop_
_entity.id
_entity.type
_entity.pdbx_description
1 polymer ?
#
loop_
_entity_poly.entity_id
_entity_poly.type
_entity_poly.pdbx_seq_one_letter_code
_entity_poly.pdbx_strand_id
1 'polypeptide(L)' 'MGFIEHITDRVIVMNAGKEIFEGKLAVAVQVPQVIEVFLGGEHAV' A
#
# COMPACT_ATOMS: atom_id res chain seq x y z
N MET A 1 -14.17 -1.89 1.00
CA MET A 1 -13.21 -1.59 -0.08
C MET A 1 -14.00 -1.53 -1.37
N GLY A 2 -14.31 -0.33 -1.87
CA GLY A 2 -15.18 -0.17 -3.02
C GLY A 2 -14.80 1.12 -3.74
N PHE A 3 -14.69 1.05 -5.06
CA PHE A 3 -14.28 2.10 -6.01
C PHE A 3 -12.80 2.10 -6.45
N ILE A 4 -11.81 2.23 -5.56
CA ILE A 4 -10.40 2.37 -5.99
C ILE A 4 -9.81 1.08 -6.61
N GLU A 5 -10.20 -0.11 -6.10
CA GLU A 5 -9.73 -1.40 -6.62
C GLU A 5 -10.09 -1.66 -8.09
N HIS A 6 -11.15 -1.04 -8.62
CA HIS A 6 -11.59 -1.24 -10.00
C HIS A 6 -10.98 -0.25 -11.00
N ILE A 7 -10.33 0.81 -10.54
CA ILE A 7 -9.79 1.89 -11.40
C ILE A 7 -8.26 1.88 -11.38
N THR A 8 -7.65 1.38 -10.31
CA THR A 8 -6.20 1.45 -10.09
C THR A 8 -5.55 0.07 -10.12
N ASP A 9 -4.97 -0.29 -11.27
CA ASP A 9 -4.23 -1.55 -11.42
C ASP A 9 -2.77 -1.44 -10.94
N ARG A 10 -2.19 -0.23 -10.89
CA ARG A 10 -0.79 0.02 -10.46
C ARG A 10 -0.71 1.15 -9.44
N VAL A 11 0.03 0.92 -8.37
CA VAL A 11 0.33 1.86 -7.30
C VAL A 11 1.82 1.92 -7.06
N ILE A 12 2.30 3.10 -6.66
CA ILE A 12 3.66 3.33 -6.16
C ILE A 12 3.52 3.84 -4.73
N VAL A 13 4.19 3.18 -3.79
CA VAL A 13 4.24 3.59 -2.39
C VAL A 13 5.60 4.20 -2.12
N MET A 14 5.58 5.42 -1.57
CA MET A 14 6.77 6.17 -1.23
C MET A 14 6.84 6.42 0.27
N ASN A 15 8.04 6.30 0.83
CA ASN A 15 8.35 6.70 2.21
C ASN A 15 9.58 7.61 2.21
N ALA A 16 9.45 8.80 2.79
CA ALA A 16 10.53 9.80 2.87
C ALA A 16 11.20 10.09 1.51
N GLY A 17 10.41 10.15 0.44
CA GLY A 17 10.89 10.39 -0.93
C GLY A 17 11.54 9.18 -1.61
N LYS A 18 11.59 8.02 -0.96
CA LYS A 18 12.05 6.76 -1.55
C LYS A 18 10.88 5.87 -1.93
N GLU A 19 10.94 5.28 -3.12
CA GLU A 19 10.02 4.20 -3.50
C GLU A 19 10.30 2.96 -2.65
N ILE A 20 9.24 2.39 -2.08
CA ILE A 20 9.30 1.16 -1.28
C ILE A 20 8.44 0.03 -1.86
N PHE A 21 7.50 0.35 -2.74
CA PHE A 21 6.70 -0.64 -3.44
C PHE A 21 6.18 -0.07 -4.76
N GLU A 22 6.16 -0.91 -5.79
CA GLU A 22 5.44 -0.66 -7.03
C GLU A 22 4.71 -1.94 -7.46
N GLY A 23 3.44 -1.85 -7.81
CA GLY A 23 2.67 -3.01 -8.25
C GLY A 23 1.17 -2.83 -8.09
N LYS A 24 0.43 -3.94 -8.03
CA LYS A 24 -1.03 -3.88 -7.89
C LYS A 24 -1.46 -3.46 -6.50
N LEU A 25 -2.54 -2.68 -6.40
CA LEU A 25 -3.11 -2.28 -5.10
C LEU A 25 -3.46 -3.49 -4.24
N ALA A 26 -4.06 -4.53 -4.84
CA ALA A 26 -4.39 -5.78 -4.14
C ALA A 26 -3.17 -6.52 -3.56
N VAL A 27 -1.98 -6.28 -4.11
CA VAL A 27 -0.71 -6.82 -3.59
C VAL A 27 -0.13 -5.87 -2.53
N ALA A 28 -0.20 -4.56 -2.77
CA ALA A 28 0.33 -3.54 -1.84
C ALA A 28 -0.26 -3.68 -0.43
N VAL A 29 -1.56 -3.97 -0.32
CA VAL A 29 -2.27 -4.15 0.97
C VAL A 29 -1.86 -5.41 1.74
N GLN A 30 -1.05 -6.29 1.15
CA GLN A 30 -0.50 -7.48 1.80
C GLN A 30 0.98 -7.30 2.19
N VAL A 31 1.63 -6.22 1.74
CA VAL A 31 3.06 -5.98 1.99
C VAL A 31 3.21 -5.35 3.38
N PRO A 32 3.86 -6.03 4.36
CA PRO A 32 3.95 -5.55 5.74
C PRO A 32 4.50 -4.12 5.84
N GLN A 33 5.59 -3.85 5.12
CA GLN A 33 6.22 -2.53 5.08
C GLN A 33 5.30 -1.43 4.53
N VAL A 34 4.41 -1.74 3.58
CA VAL A 34 3.43 -0.79 3.04
C VAL A 34 2.33 -0.53 4.06
N ILE A 35 1.85 -1.59 4.71
CA ILE A 35 0.82 -1.52 5.76
C ILE A 35 1.30 -0.64 6.92
N GLU A 36 2.53 -0.87 7.40
CA GLU A 36 3.14 -0.10 8.49
C GLU A 36 3.21 1.40 8.17
N VAL A 37 3.60 1.75 6.94
CA VAL A 37 3.72 3.14 6.50
C VAL A 37 2.35 3.80 6.28
N PHE A 38 1.34 3.05 5.83
CA PHE A 38 0.05 3.60 5.44
C PHE A 38 -1.00 3.63 6.56
N LEU A 39 -1.05 2.60 7.41
CA LEU A 39 -2.00 2.50 8.52
C LEU A 39 -1.41 2.95 9.86
N GLY A 40 -0.07 3.08 9.95
CA GLY A 40 0.62 3.18 11.23
C GLY A 40 0.58 1.82 11.96
N GLY A 41 1.61 1.53 12.77
CA GLY A 41 1.81 0.24 13.43
C GLY A 41 0.68 -0.25 14.36
N GLU A 42 -0.42 0.50 14.52
CA GLU A 42 -1.57 0.14 15.36
C GLU A 42 -2.57 -0.84 14.72
N HIS A 43 -2.44 -1.17 13.43
CA HIS A 43 -3.31 -2.16 12.78
C HIS A 43 -2.68 -3.57 12.65
N ALA A 44 -1.54 -3.82 13.31
CA ALA A 44 -0.84 -5.11 13.33
C ALA A 44 -1.21 -5.98 14.56
N VAL A 45 -2.45 -5.89 15.05
CA VAL A 45 -2.97 -6.67 16.18
C VAL A 45 -4.05 -7.68 15.78
#